data_AF-A0A927EZM2-F1
#
_entry.id   AF-A0A927EZM2-F1
#
_cell.length_a   1.000
_cell.length_b   1.000
_cell.length_c   1.000
_cell.angle_alpha   90.00
_cell.angle_beta   90.00
_cell.angle_gamma   90.00
#
_symmetry.space_group_name_H-M   'P 1'
#
loop_
_entity.id
_entity.type
_entity.pdbx_description
1 polymer ?
#
loop_
_entity_poly.entity_id
_entity_poly.type
_entity_poly.pdbx_seq_one_letter_code
_entity_poly.pdbx_strand_id
1 'polypeptide(L)'
;MPAGTLYRGREGMWSWVAHRVTGVLIFFFLFVHVLDTSLVRVSPEAYDDTIAVYKNPVVALMEYGLVAAVLFHALNGLRVIAVDFWSKGARYQKQMLWTVVGIWTVLMAGAFWPVLSHAFHEVFGS
;
A
#
# COMPACT_ATOMS: atom_id res chain seq x y z
N MET A 1 -8.73 38.02 0.79
CA MET A 1 -8.01 36.90 1.46
C MET A 1 -6.78 36.59 0.62
N PRO A 2 -5.55 36.59 1.16
CA PRO A 2 -4.41 36.11 0.39
C PRO A 2 -4.64 34.62 0.08
N ALA A 3 -4.50 34.23 -1.19
CA ALA A 3 -4.58 32.83 -1.59
C ALA A 3 -3.44 32.06 -0.91
N GLY A 4 -3.77 31.04 -0.12
CA GLY A 4 -2.76 30.21 0.53
C GLY A 4 -1.87 29.55 -0.51
N THR A 5 -0.54 29.69 -0.38
CA THR A 5 0.41 29.00 -1.26
C THR A 5 0.70 27.61 -0.68
N LEU A 6 0.76 26.58 -1.53
CA LEU A 6 1.11 25.24 -1.08
C LEU A 6 2.60 25.21 -0.72
N TYR A 7 2.92 24.82 0.52
CA TYR A 7 4.32 24.60 0.91
C TYR A 7 4.90 23.45 0.09
N ARG A 8 6.00 23.71 -0.64
CA ARG A 8 6.60 22.75 -1.59
C ARG A 8 7.15 21.50 -0.91
N GLY A 9 7.44 21.57 0.39
CA GLY A 9 7.98 20.45 1.16
C GLY A 9 9.39 20.04 0.73
N ARG A 10 9.97 19.11 1.49
CA ARG A 10 11.12 18.30 1.08
C ARG A 10 10.73 16.83 1.17
N GLU A 11 11.60 15.95 0.69
CA GLU A 11 11.44 14.50 0.63
C GLU A 11 10.88 13.90 1.94
N GLY A 12 11.35 14.38 3.10
CA GLY A 12 10.86 13.98 4.41
C GLY A 12 9.36 14.28 4.65
N MET A 13 8.89 15.47 4.27
CA MET A 13 7.47 15.86 4.42
C MET A 13 6.58 14.97 3.55
N TRP A 14 6.96 14.76 2.29
CA TRP A 14 6.20 13.91 1.38
C TRP A 14 6.19 12.45 1.84
N SER A 15 7.32 11.94 2.37
CA SER A 15 7.39 10.60 2.97
C SER A 15 6.45 10.46 4.18
N TRP A 16 6.29 11.51 4.98
CA TRP A 16 5.37 11.55 6.11
C TRP A 16 3.90 11.56 5.65
N VAL A 17 3.55 12.37 4.64
CA VAL A 17 2.19 12.39 4.09
C VAL A 17 1.83 11.00 3.57
N ALA A 18 2.71 10.42 2.74
CA ALA A 18 2.51 9.09 2.16
C ALA A 18 2.35 8.01 3.25
N HIS A 19 3.14 8.07 4.32
CA HIS A 19 3.06 7.10 5.42
C HIS A 19 1.70 7.15 6.14
N ARG A 20 1.18 8.36 6.38
CA ARG A 20 -0.14 8.54 6.99
C ARG A 20 -1.27 8.08 6.07
N VAL A 21 -1.24 8.48 4.81
CA VAL A 21 -2.26 8.09 3.83
C VAL A 21 -2.30 6.57 3.69
N THR A 22 -1.15 5.92 3.50
CA THR A 22 -1.08 4.46 3.43
C THR A 22 -1.56 3.78 4.70
N GLY A 23 -1.21 4.30 5.89
CA GLY A 23 -1.70 3.75 7.16
C GLY A 23 -3.22 3.82 7.30
N VAL A 24 -3.84 4.93 6.91
CA VAL A 24 -5.30 5.09 6.91
C VAL A 24 -5.96 4.13 5.92
N LEU A 25 -5.42 4.00 4.70
CA LEU A 25 -5.93 3.06 3.71
C LEU A 25 -5.86 1.61 4.21
N ILE A 26 -4.73 1.20 4.79
CA ILE A 26 -4.54 -0.15 5.35
C ILE A 26 -5.51 -0.39 6.51
N PHE A 27 -5.73 0.61 7.38
CA PHE A 27 -6.67 0.49 8.49
C PHE A 27 -8.10 0.19 8.01
N PHE A 28 -8.61 0.95 7.03
CA PHE A 28 -9.94 0.71 6.48
C PHE A 28 -10.02 -0.59 5.67
N PHE A 29 -8.97 -0.94 4.94
CA PHE A 29 -8.85 -2.25 4.30
C PHE A 29 -9.00 -3.37 5.36
N LEU A 30 -8.21 -3.32 6.44
CA LEU A 30 -8.26 -4.34 7.49
C LEU A 30 -9.62 -4.39 8.18
N PHE A 31 -10.30 -3.26 8.36
CA PHE A 31 -11.65 -3.25 8.91
C PHE A 31 -12.63 -4.03 8.05
N VAL A 32 -12.69 -3.77 6.74
CA VAL A 32 -13.57 -4.50 5.81
C VAL A 32 -13.12 -5.96 5.68
N HIS A 33 -11.81 -6.19 5.55
CA HIS A 33 -11.21 -7.50 5.39
C HIS A 33 -11.48 -8.45 6.56
N VAL A 34 -11.44 -7.95 7.80
CA VAL A 34 -11.77 -8.79 8.96
C VAL A 34 -13.25 -9.16 8.97
N LEU A 35 -14.14 -8.24 8.56
CA LEU A 35 -15.57 -8.51 8.46
C LEU A 35 -15.89 -9.52 7.37
N ASP A 36 -15.35 -9.35 6.15
CA ASP A 36 -15.60 -10.29 5.05
C ASP A 36 -15.05 -11.69 5.35
N THR A 37 -13.85 -11.78 5.91
CA THR A 37 -13.20 -13.06 6.21
C THR A 37 -13.93 -13.77 7.35
N SER A 38 -14.58 -13.04 8.27
CA SER A 38 -15.38 -13.64 9.34
C SER A 38 -16.60 -14.43 8.83
N LEU A 39 -17.08 -14.17 7.60
CA LEU A 39 -18.19 -14.91 6.99
C LEU A 39 -17.86 -16.40 6.79
N VAL A 40 -16.58 -16.78 6.76
CA VAL A 40 -16.15 -18.19 6.77
C VAL A 40 -16.70 -18.97 7.97
N ARG A 41 -17.08 -18.28 9.05
CA ARG A 41 -17.67 -18.86 10.27
C ARG A 41 -19.20 -18.85 10.28
N VAL A 42 -19.84 -18.27 9.27
CA VAL A 42 -21.30 -18.07 9.19
C VAL A 42 -21.93 -19.02 8.18
N SER A 43 -21.56 -18.90 6.90
CA SER A 43 -22.01 -19.80 5.83
C SER A 43 -20.94 -19.84 4.73
N PRO A 44 -20.60 -21.04 4.20
CA PRO A 44 -19.77 -21.15 3.00
C PRO A 44 -20.32 -20.35 1.82
N GLU A 45 -21.64 -20.38 1.60
CA GLU A 45 -22.27 -19.66 0.49
C GLU A 45 -22.12 -18.15 0.63
N ALA A 46 -22.32 -17.62 1.83
CA ALA A 46 -22.16 -16.18 2.09
C ALA A 46 -20.71 -15.70 1.89
N TYR A 47 -19.74 -16.55 2.23
CA TYR A 47 -18.33 -16.28 1.98
C TYR A 47 -18.02 -16.30 0.47
N ASP A 48 -18.47 -17.34 -0.23
CA ASP A 48 -18.24 -17.50 -1.67
C ASP A 48 -18.87 -16.35 -2.48
N ASP A 49 -20.10 -15.95 -2.14
CA ASP A 49 -20.79 -14.81 -2.77
C ASP A 49 -20.02 -13.50 -2.55
N THR A 50 -19.52 -13.27 -1.34
CA THR A 50 -18.75 -12.07 -1.01
C THR A 50 -17.43 -12.02 -1.78
N ILE A 51 -16.70 -13.14 -1.79
CA ILE A 51 -15.43 -13.26 -2.52
C ILE A 51 -15.63 -13.13 -4.04
N ALA A 52 -16.76 -13.58 -4.58
CA ALA A 52 -17.07 -13.44 -6.00
C ALA A 52 -17.13 -11.96 -6.44
N VAL A 53 -17.57 -11.04 -5.57
CA VAL A 53 -17.60 -9.59 -5.87
C VAL A 53 -16.19 -9.02 -6.06
N TYR A 54 -15.18 -9.59 -5.41
CA TYR A 54 -13.79 -9.13 -5.51
C TYR A 54 -13.06 -9.61 -6.76
N LYS A 55 -13.59 -10.62 -7.48
CA LYS A 55 -12.95 -11.19 -8.67
C LYS A 55 -13.30 -10.38 -9.92
N ASN A 56 -12.70 -9.20 -10.05
CA ASN A 56 -12.83 -8.37 -11.25
C ASN A 56 -11.61 -7.46 -11.46
N PRO A 57 -11.41 -6.91 -12.67
CA PRO A 57 -10.20 -6.14 -13.00
C PRO A 57 -10.03 -4.84 -12.20
N VAL A 58 -11.13 -4.23 -11.73
CA VAL A 58 -11.05 -3.02 -10.90
C VAL A 58 -10.48 -3.36 -9.53
N VAL A 59 -10.96 -4.45 -8.93
CA VAL A 59 -10.44 -4.90 -7.63
C VAL A 59 -9.01 -5.40 -7.74
N ALA A 60 -8.62 -6.06 -8.84
CA ALA A 60 -7.22 -6.39 -9.10
C ALA A 60 -6.29 -5.16 -9.09
N LEU A 61 -6.72 -4.05 -9.69
CA LEU A 61 -5.99 -2.79 -9.64
C LEU A 61 -5.92 -2.24 -8.21
N MET A 62 -7.02 -2.35 -7.45
CA MET A 62 -7.04 -1.97 -6.03
C MET A 62 -6.12 -2.85 -5.18
N GLU A 63 -6.04 -4.15 -5.44
CA GLU A 63 -5.12 -5.09 -4.78
C GLU A 63 -3.67 -4.71 -5.06
N TYR A 64 -3.31 -4.39 -6.31
CA TYR A 64 -1.98 -3.89 -6.64
C TYR A 64 -1.67 -2.57 -5.93
N GLY A 65 -2.66 -1.68 -5.83
CA GLY A 65 -2.57 -0.44 -5.02
C GLY A 65 -2.42 -0.70 -3.52
N LEU A 66 -3.07 -1.73 -2.99
CA LEU A 66 -2.95 -2.15 -1.60
C LEU A 66 -1.54 -2.69 -1.32
N VAL A 67 -0.99 -3.51 -2.22
CA VAL A 67 0.41 -3.99 -2.14
C VAL A 67 1.36 -2.79 -2.11
N ALA A 68 1.15 -1.79 -2.97
CA ALA A 68 1.92 -0.55 -2.97
C ALA A 68 1.87 0.17 -1.61
N ALA A 69 0.67 0.29 -1.03
CA ALA A 69 0.47 0.95 0.25
C ALA A 69 1.13 0.20 1.40
N VAL A 70 0.93 -1.11 1.51
CA VAL A 70 1.51 -1.96 2.56
C VAL A 70 3.03 -1.96 2.50
N LEU A 71 3.61 -2.16 1.31
CA LEU A 71 5.07 -2.17 1.14
C LEU A 71 5.69 -0.82 1.52
N PHE A 72 5.12 0.29 1.04
CA PHE A 72 5.64 1.61 1.40
C PHE A 72 5.49 1.87 2.90
N HIS A 73 4.32 1.56 3.49
CA HIS A 73 4.06 1.79 4.90
C HIS A 73 5.05 1.03 5.79
N ALA A 74 5.27 -0.25 5.51
CA ALA A 74 6.19 -1.10 6.26
C ALA A 74 7.64 -0.64 6.11
N LEU A 75 8.12 -0.43 4.88
CA LEU A 75 9.50 -0.03 4.61
C LEU A 75 9.81 1.36 5.18
N ASN A 76 8.89 2.33 4.99
CA ASN A 76 9.09 3.66 5.57
C ASN A 76 8.94 3.65 7.10
N GLY A 77 8.11 2.77 7.67
CA GLY A 77 8.04 2.55 9.12
C GLY A 77 9.38 2.07 9.69
N LEU A 78 10.03 1.10 9.04
CA LEU A 78 11.38 0.65 9.40
C LEU A 78 12.42 1.77 9.28
N ARG A 79 12.32 2.62 8.25
CA ARG A 79 13.14 3.84 8.15
C ARG A 79 12.93 4.77 9.34
N VAL A 80 11.68 5.04 9.74
CA VAL A 80 11.37 5.92 10.87
C VAL A 80 11.96 5.35 12.16
N ILE A 81 11.75 4.06 12.43
CA ILE A 81 12.38 3.34 13.55
C ILE A 81 13.90 3.51 13.52
N ALA A 82 14.55 3.29 12.38
CA ALA A 82 15.99 3.48 12.25
C ALA A 82 16.42 4.94 12.48
N VAL A 83 15.63 5.93 12.05
CA VAL A 83 15.92 7.34 12.30
C VAL A 83 15.86 7.67 13.80
N ASP A 84 14.90 7.10 14.51
CA ASP A 84 14.66 7.39 15.93
C ASP A 84 15.66 6.67 16.86
N PHE A 85 16.02 5.42 16.54
CA PHE A 85 16.84 4.58 17.43
C PHE A 85 18.33 4.53 17.07
N TRP A 86 18.72 4.97 15.88
CA TRP A 86 20.14 5.01 15.50
C TRP A 86 20.74 6.41 15.69
N SER A 87 21.88 6.50 16.36
CA SER A 87 22.58 7.77 16.61
C SER A 87 22.97 8.57 15.35
N LYS A 88 23.05 7.92 14.18
CA LYS A 88 23.30 8.59 12.89
C LYS A 88 22.06 8.64 11.99
N GLY A 89 20.89 8.25 12.49
CA GLY A 89 19.64 8.13 11.73
C GLY A 89 19.25 9.42 11.00
N ALA A 90 19.17 10.53 11.74
CA ALA A 90 18.88 11.84 11.16
C ALA A 90 19.89 12.31 10.10
N ARG A 91 21.17 11.89 10.20
CA ARG A 91 22.20 12.23 9.20
C ARG A 91 21.96 11.50 7.87
N TYR A 92 21.44 10.28 7.91
CA TYR A 92 21.26 9.42 6.74
C TYR A 92 19.80 9.29 6.27
N GLN A 93 18.88 10.10 6.82
CA GLN A 93 17.44 9.97 6.54
C GLN A 93 17.06 10.05 5.04
N LYS A 94 17.85 10.78 4.24
CA LYS A 94 17.66 10.91 2.79
C LYS A 94 18.11 9.64 2.06
N GLN A 95 19.29 9.13 2.37
CA GLN A 95 19.81 7.88 1.81
C GLN A 95 18.90 6.70 2.15
N MET A 96 18.39 6.65 3.39
CA MET A 96 17.39 5.66 3.79
C MET A 96 16.10 5.78 2.97
N LEU A 97 15.61 7.00 2.74
CA LEU A 97 14.39 7.20 1.95
C LEU A 97 14.55 6.69 0.51
N TRP A 98 15.67 7.02 -0.15
CA TRP A 98 15.93 6.52 -1.51
C TRP A 98 16.16 5.01 -1.54
N THR A 99 16.73 4.44 -0.49
CA THR A 99 16.84 2.98 -0.33
C THR A 99 15.45 2.34 -0.23
N VAL A 100 14.56 2.89 0.60
CA VAL A 100 13.16 2.47 0.71
C VAL A 100 12.46 2.54 -0.65
N VAL A 101 12.59 3.66 -1.38
CA VAL A 101 11.99 3.83 -2.70
C VAL A 101 12.55 2.83 -3.71
N GLY A 102 13.86 2.58 -3.70
CA GLY A 102 14.50 1.60 -4.57
C GLY A 102 13.98 0.18 -4.32
N ILE A 103 13.97 -0.26 -3.06
CA ILE A 103 13.44 -1.57 -2.66
C ILE A 103 11.95 -1.67 -3.03
N TRP A 104 11.16 -0.65 -2.68
CA TRP A 104 9.74 -0.59 -3.01
C TRP A 104 9.50 -0.74 -4.51
N THR A 105 10.27 -0.03 -5.34
CA THR A 105 10.14 -0.10 -6.81
C THR A 105 10.43 -1.50 -7.35
N VAL A 106 11.50 -2.14 -6.85
CA VAL A 106 11.87 -3.52 -7.25
C VAL A 106 10.77 -4.51 -6.85
N LEU A 107 10.25 -4.41 -5.63
CA LEU A 107 9.18 -5.28 -5.15
C LEU A 107 7.87 -5.07 -5.91
N MET A 108 7.51 -3.82 -6.22
CA MET A 108 6.34 -3.50 -7.04
C MET A 108 6.46 -4.08 -8.45
N ALA A 109 7.64 -3.96 -9.08
CA ALA A 109 7.89 -4.56 -10.39
C ALA A 109 7.75 -6.09 -10.34
N GLY A 110 8.25 -6.73 -9.27
CA GLY A 110 8.07 -8.18 -9.05
C GLY A 110 6.61 -8.58 -8.79
N ALA A 111 5.82 -7.73 -8.14
CA ALA A 111 4.42 -7.96 -7.84
C ALA A 111 3.48 -7.73 -9.04
N PHE A 112 3.92 -6.99 -10.06
CA PHE A 112 3.08 -6.59 -11.19
C PHE A 112 2.40 -7.77 -11.87
N TRP A 113 3.18 -8.74 -12.36
CA TRP A 113 2.62 -9.87 -13.11
C TRP A 113 1.78 -10.82 -12.24
N PRO A 114 2.26 -11.29 -11.06
CA PRO A 114 1.47 -12.20 -10.23
C PRO A 114 0.14 -11.62 -9.76
N VAL A 115 0.05 -10.31 -9.53
CA VAL A 115 -1.18 -9.66 -9.06
C VAL A 115 -2.13 -9.38 -10.23
N LEU A 116 -1.63 -8.86 -11.35
CA LEU A 116 -2.47 -8.36 -12.43
C LEU A 116 -2.71 -9.36 -13.57
N SER A 117 -2.06 -10.52 -13.59
CA SER A 117 -2.22 -11.49 -14.68
C SER A 117 -3.68 -11.90 -14.86
N HIS A 118 -4.41 -12.16 -13.78
CA HIS A 118 -5.82 -12.57 -13.87
C HIS A 118 -6.70 -11.47 -14.51
N ALA A 119 -6.52 -10.22 -14.11
CA ALA A 119 -7.21 -9.09 -14.71
C ALA A 119 -6.85 -8.90 -16.18
N PHE A 120 -5.58 -9.15 -16.55
CA PHE A 120 -5.16 -9.14 -17.94
C PHE A 120 -5.89 -10.21 -18.76
N HIS A 121 -5.99 -11.44 -18.23
CA HIS A 121 -6.73 -12.52 -18.88
C HIS A 121 -8.23 -12.22 -19.00
N GLU A 122 -8.86 -11.66 -17.96
CA GLU A 122 -10.28 -11.29 -17.98
C GLU A 122 -10.60 -10.19 -18.99
N VAL A 123 -9.72 -9.20 -19.14
CA VAL A 123 -9.95 -8.05 -20.04
C VAL A 123 -9.59 -8.38 -21.49
N PHE A 124 -8.50 -9.12 -21.72
CA PHE A 124 -7.95 -9.33 -23.06
C PHE A 124 -8.19 -10.73 -23.63
N GLY A 125 -8.79 -11.64 -22.86
CA GLY A 125 -9.39 -12.88 -23.37
C GLY A 125 -8.44 -13.86 -24.04
N SER A 126 -7.19 -13.99 -23.56
CA SER A 126 -6.29 -15.06 -23.98
C SER A 126 -6.40 -16.29 -23.08
#